data_AF-A0AAN7YTU0-F1
#
_entry.id   AF-A0AAN7YTU0-F1
#
_cell.length_a   1.000
_cell.length_b   1.000
_cell.length_c   1.000
_cell.angle_alpha   90.00
_cell.angle_beta   90.00
_cell.angle_gamma   90.00
#
_symmetry.space_group_name_H-M   'P 1'
#
loop_
_entity.id
_entity.type
_entity.pdbx_description
1 polymer ?
#
loop_
_entity_poly.entity_id
_entity_poly.type
_entity_poly.pdbx_seq_one_letter_code
_entity_poly.pdbx_strand_id
1 'polypeptide(L)'
;MSSIILISLLAMTFFNNFGILVNGQDCPDDNNPCTVAYNFYGSCFNVYNEWVDCESTNEYKQCVGNCKKSPSYSPCASVSCNYETFACEYGRHWNGCDDLNKCTIDSCNITSGCIHTSLNCNDNNIATIDNCLQTFGCSYTVNPAINGVTSCTSNANCNDNRACTTDVCTNGKCQYTLNCASGYACSSNGQCYIVPQPTN
;
A
#
# COMPACT_ATOMS: atom_id res chain seq x y z
N MET A 1 -1.32 -40.45 10.73
CA MET A 1 -0.80 -41.27 11.85
C MET A 1 -0.24 -40.28 12.85
N SER A 2 -1.03 -39.92 13.86
CA SER A 2 -0.75 -40.25 15.28
C SER A 2 0.35 -39.34 15.85
N SER A 3 0.13 -38.41 16.78
CA SER A 3 -0.77 -38.43 17.93
C SER A 3 -1.09 -36.99 18.36
N ILE A 4 -2.37 -36.60 18.31
CA ILE A 4 -2.88 -35.40 18.96
C ILE A 4 -3.39 -35.87 20.33
N ILE A 5 -2.66 -35.54 21.39
CA ILE A 5 -3.07 -35.83 22.76
C ILE A 5 -4.27 -34.94 23.06
N LEU A 6 -5.45 -35.58 23.15
CA LEU A 6 -6.65 -35.07 23.78
C LEU A 6 -6.30 -34.61 25.21
N ILE A 7 -5.99 -33.32 25.40
CA ILE A 7 -6.19 -32.67 26.70
C ILE A 7 -7.68 -32.32 26.73
N SER A 8 -8.45 -33.31 27.16
CA SER A 8 -9.89 -33.30 27.30
C SER A 8 -10.35 -32.18 28.23
N LEU A 9 -11.22 -31.30 27.73
CA LEU A 9 -12.48 -30.81 28.34
C LEU A 9 -12.62 -30.59 29.87
N LEU A 10 -11.54 -30.50 30.64
CA LEU A 10 -11.52 -30.28 32.09
C LEU A 10 -10.86 -28.96 32.49
N ALA A 11 -10.29 -28.21 31.54
CA ALA A 11 -9.67 -26.91 31.81
C ALA A 11 -10.63 -25.71 31.76
N MET A 12 -11.93 -25.93 31.47
CA MET A 12 -12.92 -24.84 31.31
C MET A 12 -13.87 -24.65 32.50
N THR A 13 -13.70 -25.38 33.62
CA THR A 13 -14.61 -25.26 34.78
C THR A 13 -13.88 -24.94 36.08
N PHE A 14 -13.04 -23.90 36.08
CA PHE A 14 -12.56 -23.28 37.33
C PHE A 14 -12.63 -21.74 37.32
N PHE A 15 -13.44 -21.14 36.46
CA PHE A 15 -13.98 -19.81 36.70
C PHE A 15 -15.35 -19.98 37.34
N ASN A 16 -15.41 -20.12 38.67
CA ASN A 16 -16.50 -19.71 39.55
C ASN A 16 -16.34 -20.43 40.90
N ASN A 17 -16.23 -19.64 41.97
CA ASN A 17 -16.24 -20.09 43.36
C ASN A 17 -15.14 -21.05 43.79
N PHE A 18 -13.94 -20.54 44.07
CA PHE A 18 -13.19 -20.93 45.27
C PHE A 18 -12.15 -19.84 45.52
N GLY A 19 -12.23 -19.16 46.67
CA GLY A 19 -11.09 -18.45 47.21
C GLY A 19 -9.99 -19.46 47.47
N ILE A 20 -9.07 -19.62 46.53
CA ILE A 20 -7.80 -20.30 46.78
C ILE A 20 -6.93 -19.26 47.45
N LEU A 21 -6.85 -19.34 48.78
CA LEU A 21 -5.78 -18.77 49.56
C LEU A 21 -4.45 -19.41 49.10
N VAL A 22 -3.84 -18.86 48.06
CA VAL A 22 -2.38 -18.89 47.98
C VAL A 22 -1.90 -17.80 48.92
N ASN A 23 -1.27 -18.19 50.04
CA ASN A 23 -0.32 -17.29 50.69
C ASN A 23 0.73 -16.91 49.64
N GLY A 24 0.58 -15.75 49.00
CA GLY A 24 1.43 -15.35 47.90
C GLY A 24 1.09 -13.92 47.52
N GLN A 25 1.95 -13.00 47.93
CA GLN A 25 1.95 -11.58 47.59
C GLN A 25 1.44 -11.33 46.17
N ASP A 26 0.40 -10.50 46.02
CA ASP A 26 0.01 -9.94 44.73
C ASP A 26 1.28 -9.43 44.06
N CYS A 27 1.60 -9.97 42.87
CA CYS A 27 2.77 -9.49 42.15
C CYS A 27 2.53 -8.02 41.80
N PRO A 28 3.52 -7.13 42.05
CA PRO A 28 3.38 -5.74 41.68
C PRO A 28 3.09 -5.63 40.18
N ASP A 29 2.03 -4.91 39.84
CA ASP A 29 1.77 -4.49 38.46
C ASP A 29 2.96 -3.62 38.01
N ASP A 30 3.57 -3.94 36.88
CA ASP A 30 4.63 -3.15 36.25
C ASP A 30 4.07 -1.94 35.49
N ASN A 31 2.75 -1.71 35.59
CA ASN A 31 1.97 -0.72 34.85
C ASN A 31 2.12 -0.89 33.34
N ASN A 32 2.40 -2.11 32.89
CA ASN A 32 2.52 -2.42 31.48
C ASN A 32 1.24 -3.10 30.99
N PRO A 33 0.40 -2.41 30.19
CA PRO A 33 -0.87 -2.98 29.74
C PRO A 33 -0.73 -4.15 28.77
N CYS A 34 0.48 -4.44 28.29
CA CYS A 34 0.78 -5.54 27.38
C CYS A 34 1.29 -6.79 28.11
N THR A 35 1.55 -6.71 29.41
CA THR A 35 1.95 -7.84 30.26
C THR A 35 0.90 -8.11 31.35
N VAL A 36 0.94 -9.33 31.88
CA VAL A 36 0.23 -9.70 33.11
C VAL A 36 1.21 -10.29 34.10
N ALA A 37 1.07 -9.89 35.36
CA ALA A 37 1.91 -10.36 36.45
C ALA A 37 1.41 -11.72 36.98
N TYR A 38 2.31 -12.71 37.07
CA TYR A 38 2.01 -14.05 37.57
C TYR A 38 2.99 -14.48 38.66
N ASN A 39 2.47 -15.10 39.73
CA ASN A 39 3.28 -15.71 40.79
C ASN A 39 3.54 -17.19 40.49
N PHE A 40 4.79 -17.55 40.26
CA PHE A 40 5.19 -18.94 40.09
C PHE A 40 6.16 -19.33 41.21
N TYR A 41 5.68 -20.17 42.14
CA TYR A 41 6.41 -20.66 43.32
C TYR A 41 7.09 -19.55 44.15
N GLY A 42 6.40 -18.44 44.39
CA GLY A 42 6.90 -17.34 45.21
C GLY A 42 7.79 -16.34 44.47
N SER A 43 7.96 -16.48 43.15
CA SER A 43 8.62 -15.50 42.28
C SER A 43 7.62 -14.85 41.32
N CYS A 44 7.76 -13.54 41.09
CA CYS A 44 6.90 -12.79 40.19
C CYS A 44 7.51 -12.69 38.79
N PHE A 45 6.69 -12.95 37.77
CA PHE A 45 7.05 -12.86 36.36
C PHE A 45 5.98 -12.06 35.62
N ASN A 46 6.40 -11.14 34.74
CA ASN A 46 5.51 -10.46 33.81
C ASN A 46 5.61 -11.16 32.47
N VAL A 47 4.48 -11.63 31.96
CA VAL A 47 4.40 -12.36 30.67
C VAL A 47 3.50 -11.61 29.71
N TYR A 48 3.81 -11.69 28.42
CA TYR A 48 2.99 -11.07 27.37
C TYR A 48 1.54 -11.55 27.44
N ASN A 49 0.61 -10.61 27.37
CA ASN A 49 -0.81 -10.91 27.36
C ASN A 49 -1.33 -11.01 25.92
N GLU A 50 -1.35 -12.23 25.37
CA GLU A 50 -1.86 -12.52 24.02
C GLU A 50 -3.35 -12.19 23.84
N TRP A 51 -4.11 -12.00 24.93
CA TRP A 51 -5.54 -11.64 24.90
C TRP A 51 -5.78 -10.13 24.83
N VAL A 52 -4.73 -9.32 24.98
CA VAL A 52 -4.79 -7.87 24.87
C VAL A 52 -4.14 -7.44 23.56
N ASP A 53 -4.90 -6.71 22.74
CA ASP A 53 -4.37 -6.01 21.59
C ASP A 53 -3.53 -4.80 22.04
N CYS A 54 -2.30 -5.09 22.45
CA CYS A 54 -1.33 -4.13 22.99
C CYS A 54 -1.14 -2.90 22.09
N GLU A 55 -1.09 -3.09 20.77
CA GLU A 55 -0.89 -2.01 19.81
C GLU A 55 -2.03 -0.98 19.79
N SER A 56 -3.21 -1.39 20.25
CA SER A 56 -4.38 -0.52 20.37
C SER A 56 -4.39 0.35 21.64
N THR A 57 -3.59 0.01 22.66
CA THR A 57 -3.55 0.71 23.95
C THR A 57 -2.96 2.12 23.82
N ASN A 58 -3.35 3.03 24.72
CA ASN A 58 -2.85 4.41 24.69
C ASN A 58 -1.37 4.48 25.09
N GLU A 59 -0.97 3.62 26.01
CA GLU A 59 0.37 3.50 26.57
C GLU A 59 1.36 3.03 25.48
N TYR A 60 0.99 2.01 24.70
CA TYR A 60 1.81 1.57 23.57
C TYR A 60 1.92 2.64 22.48
N LYS A 61 0.81 3.28 22.11
CA LYS A 61 0.81 4.41 21.17
C LYS A 61 1.68 5.57 21.66
N GLN A 62 1.64 5.86 22.96
CA GLN A 62 2.46 6.90 23.58
C GLN A 62 3.95 6.51 23.58
N CYS A 63 4.27 5.25 23.86
CA CYS A 63 5.63 4.73 23.77
C CYS A 63 6.18 4.91 22.35
N VAL A 64 5.46 4.45 21.33
CA VAL A 64 5.85 4.62 19.92
C VAL A 64 6.03 6.10 19.57
N GLY A 65 5.13 6.96 20.04
CA GLY A 65 5.22 8.42 19.86
C GLY A 65 6.45 9.05 20.53
N ASN A 66 6.86 8.56 21.70
CA ASN A 66 8.07 9.01 22.38
C ASN A 66 9.33 8.48 21.69
N CYS A 67 9.32 7.23 21.21
CA CYS A 67 10.42 6.67 20.44
C CYS A 67 10.69 7.47 19.16
N LYS A 68 9.66 7.96 18.47
CA LYS A 68 9.81 8.87 17.31
C LYS A 68 10.44 10.23 17.64
N LYS A 69 10.49 10.63 18.92
CA LYS A 69 11.14 11.87 19.38
C LYS A 69 12.56 11.63 19.89
N SER A 70 13.00 10.37 19.99
CA SER A 70 14.32 10.03 20.47
C SER A 70 15.41 10.50 19.49
N PRO A 71 16.59 10.95 19.97
CA PRO A 71 17.73 11.22 19.10
C PRO A 71 18.21 10.00 18.30
N SER A 72 17.90 8.79 18.77
CA SER A 72 18.22 7.53 18.08
C SER A 72 17.25 7.20 16.95
N TYR A 73 16.11 7.89 16.87
CA TYR A 73 15.12 7.64 15.84
C TYR A 73 15.60 8.21 14.50
N SER A 74 15.68 7.31 13.53
CA SER A 74 15.80 7.69 12.13
C SER A 74 14.40 7.72 11.52
N PRO A 75 14.04 8.75 10.72
CA PRO A 75 12.78 8.75 9.96
C PRO A 75 12.68 7.57 8.98
N CYS A 76 13.79 6.87 8.70
CA CYS A 76 13.85 5.69 7.84
C CYS A 76 13.73 4.36 8.57
N ALA A 77 13.50 4.36 9.89
CA ALA A 77 13.37 3.14 10.68
C ALA A 77 11.90 2.87 11.00
N SER A 78 11.48 1.60 10.94
CA SER A 78 10.29 1.19 11.67
C SER A 78 10.58 1.33 13.17
N VAL A 79 9.54 1.68 13.93
CA VAL A 79 9.64 1.86 15.37
C VAL A 79 8.53 1.06 16.02
N SER A 80 8.93 0.18 16.93
CA SER A 80 8.05 -0.57 17.82
C SER A 80 8.48 -0.34 19.25
N CYS A 81 7.62 -0.71 20.19
CA CYS A 81 8.00 -0.80 21.59
C CYS A 81 8.06 -2.27 21.97
N ASN A 82 9.11 -2.65 22.69
CA ASN A 82 9.19 -3.96 23.30
C ASN A 82 8.00 -4.14 24.25
N TYR A 83 7.26 -5.24 24.13
CA TYR A 83 6.03 -5.45 24.88
C TYR A 83 6.25 -5.76 26.37
N GLU A 84 7.47 -6.15 26.79
CA GLU A 84 7.80 -6.43 28.20
C GLU A 84 8.39 -5.20 28.89
N THR A 85 9.24 -4.47 28.19
CA THR A 85 10.08 -3.41 28.77
C THR A 85 9.66 -1.99 28.39
N PHE A 86 8.76 -1.83 27.41
CA PHE A 86 8.46 -0.55 26.74
C PHE A 86 9.69 0.19 26.20
N ALA A 87 10.80 -0.52 26.00
CA ALA A 87 11.97 0.05 25.36
C ALA A 87 11.73 0.23 23.85
N CYS A 88 12.29 1.30 23.28
CA CYS A 88 12.23 1.55 21.85
C CYS A 88 13.03 0.50 21.08
N GLU A 89 12.39 -0.15 20.12
CA GLU A 89 13.03 -1.03 19.16
C GLU A 89 12.97 -0.38 17.77
N TYR A 90 14.13 -0.23 17.14
CA TYR A 90 14.25 0.37 15.82
C TYR A 90 14.62 -0.71 14.80
N GLY A 91 13.71 -0.98 13.87
CA GLY A 91 13.94 -1.93 12.80
C GLY A 91 14.80 -1.32 11.69
N ARG A 92 15.79 -2.08 11.20
CA ARG A 92 16.52 -1.76 9.96
C ARG A 92 15.75 -2.27 8.75
N HIS A 93 14.54 -1.79 8.51
CA HIS A 93 13.86 -2.14 7.26
C HIS A 93 12.84 -1.09 6.80
N TRP A 94 12.84 -0.92 5.48
CA TRP A 94 12.12 0.06 4.68
C TRP A 94 10.63 -0.24 4.61
N ASN A 95 9.93 -0.03 5.71
CA ASN A 95 8.47 -0.11 5.72
C ASN A 95 7.81 1.15 6.30
N GLY A 96 8.62 2.16 6.64
CA GLY A 96 8.14 3.46 7.11
C GLY A 96 7.91 4.51 6.02
N CYS A 97 8.45 4.28 4.82
CA CYS A 97 8.30 5.18 3.67
C CYS A 97 7.48 4.59 2.53
N ASP A 98 6.87 3.42 2.70
CA ASP A 98 5.92 2.92 1.71
C ASP A 98 4.63 3.72 1.86
N ASP A 99 4.28 4.56 0.88
CA ASP A 99 3.01 5.32 0.86
C ASP A 99 1.84 4.50 0.31
N LEU A 100 2.07 3.20 0.07
CA LEU A 100 1.15 2.23 -0.51
C LEU A 100 0.73 2.59 -1.94
N ASN A 101 1.38 3.57 -2.58
CA ASN A 101 1.13 3.96 -3.94
C ASN A 101 2.05 3.17 -4.88
N LYS A 102 1.49 2.22 -5.63
CA LYS A 102 2.25 1.48 -6.66
C LYS A 102 2.73 2.35 -7.82
N CYS A 103 2.34 3.62 -7.84
CA CYS A 103 2.81 4.64 -8.78
C CYS A 103 3.94 5.50 -8.27
N THR A 104 4.55 5.14 -7.15
CA THR A 104 5.75 5.77 -6.64
C THR A 104 6.83 4.73 -6.45
N ILE A 105 8.07 5.18 -6.66
CA ILE A 105 9.26 4.51 -6.18
C ILE A 105 9.62 5.26 -4.90
N ASP A 106 9.37 4.58 -3.78
CA ASP A 106 9.66 5.15 -2.48
C ASP A 106 11.14 5.02 -2.19
N SER A 107 11.69 6.07 -1.63
CA SER A 107 13.06 6.15 -1.13
C SER A 107 13.10 6.81 0.25
N CYS A 108 14.05 6.47 1.09
CA CYS A 108 14.28 7.15 2.35
C CYS A 108 15.68 7.75 2.37
N ASN A 109 15.70 9.05 2.59
CA ASN A 109 16.89 9.84 2.80
C ASN A 109 16.94 10.25 4.27
N ILE A 110 18.07 10.03 4.93
CA ILE A 110 18.20 10.30 6.37
C ILE A 110 18.06 11.80 6.72
N THR A 111 18.36 12.69 5.77
CA THR A 111 18.31 14.15 5.95
C THR A 111 16.94 14.70 5.57
N SER A 112 16.38 14.28 4.44
CA SER A 112 15.12 14.82 3.90
C SER A 112 13.89 13.96 4.19
N GLY A 113 14.06 12.81 4.84
CA GLY A 113 12.98 11.86 5.15
C GLY A 113 12.55 11.01 3.96
N CYS A 114 11.29 10.60 3.95
CA CYS A 114 10.71 9.81 2.86
C CYS A 114 10.59 10.65 1.57
N ILE A 115 10.94 10.04 0.45
CA ILE A 115 10.93 10.60 -0.89
C ILE A 115 10.12 9.63 -1.77
N HIS A 116 9.01 10.10 -2.33
CA HIS A 116 8.14 9.31 -3.19
C HIS A 116 8.29 9.83 -4.61
N THR A 117 8.99 9.08 -5.46
CA THR A 117 9.27 9.52 -6.83
C THR A 117 8.23 8.91 -7.77
N SER A 118 7.52 9.72 -8.55
CA SER A 118 6.53 9.20 -9.51
C SER A 118 7.16 8.16 -10.44
N LEU A 119 6.51 7.00 -10.53
CA LEU A 119 6.86 5.94 -11.45
C LEU A 119 6.46 6.35 -12.88
N ASN A 120 7.42 6.31 -13.80
CA ASN A 120 7.12 6.50 -15.22
C ASN A 120 6.62 5.19 -15.81
N CYS A 121 5.34 5.13 -16.16
CA CYS A 121 4.73 3.96 -16.76
C CYS A 121 4.82 3.90 -18.28
N ASN A 122 5.44 4.88 -18.95
CA ASN A 122 5.53 4.89 -20.42
C ASN A 122 6.27 3.65 -20.95
N ASP A 123 5.59 2.76 -21.69
CA ASP A 123 6.19 1.56 -22.30
C ASP A 123 6.76 1.81 -23.70
N ASN A 124 6.66 3.04 -24.20
CA ASN A 124 7.02 3.49 -25.54
C ASN A 124 6.23 2.79 -26.66
N ASN A 125 5.12 2.14 -26.36
CA ASN A 125 4.23 1.57 -27.34
C ASN A 125 3.11 2.56 -27.67
N ILE A 126 3.14 3.11 -28.87
CA ILE A 126 2.10 4.05 -29.30
C ILE A 126 0.70 3.43 -29.27
N ALA A 127 0.60 2.09 -29.43
CA ALA A 127 -0.66 1.35 -29.43
C ALA A 127 -1.31 1.22 -28.04
N THR A 128 -0.69 1.74 -26.98
CA THR A 128 -1.22 1.70 -25.61
C THR A 128 -1.47 3.10 -25.04
N ILE A 129 -2.41 3.16 -24.12
CA ILE A 129 -2.62 4.24 -23.17
C ILE A 129 -2.06 3.75 -21.85
N ASP A 130 -1.01 4.42 -21.42
CA ASP A 130 -0.24 4.04 -20.24
C ASP A 130 -0.75 4.85 -19.05
N ASN A 131 -1.31 4.14 -18.08
CA ASN A 131 -1.81 4.72 -16.86
C ASN A 131 -1.04 4.15 -15.68
N CYS A 132 -0.85 4.98 -14.65
CA CYS A 132 -0.45 4.46 -13.37
C CYS A 132 -1.66 4.41 -12.43
N LEU A 133 -1.98 3.21 -11.95
CA LEU A 133 -3.05 2.96 -11.01
C LEU A 133 -2.46 2.74 -9.61
N GLN A 134 -2.88 3.54 -8.63
CA GLN A 134 -2.32 3.54 -7.27
C GLN A 134 -2.22 2.14 -6.63
N THR A 135 -3.16 1.24 -6.93
CA THR A 135 -3.21 -0.11 -6.35
C THR A 135 -2.54 -1.19 -7.20
N PHE A 136 -2.35 -0.95 -8.50
CA PHE A 136 -1.87 -1.96 -9.46
C PHE A 136 -0.53 -1.61 -10.10
N GLY A 137 -0.08 -0.37 -9.98
CA GLY A 137 1.09 0.15 -10.68
C GLY A 137 0.75 0.46 -12.14
N CYS A 138 1.71 0.20 -13.02
CA CYS A 138 1.54 0.48 -14.44
C CYS A 138 0.48 -0.43 -15.07
N SER A 139 -0.46 0.20 -15.78
CA SER A 139 -1.54 -0.43 -16.51
C SER A 139 -1.52 0.07 -17.95
N TYR A 140 -1.51 -0.89 -18.87
CA TYR A 140 -1.40 -0.66 -20.31
C TYR A 140 -2.71 -1.08 -20.96
N THR A 141 -3.46 -0.10 -21.44
CA THR A 141 -4.72 -0.36 -22.14
C THR A 141 -4.57 -0.05 -23.61
N VAL A 142 -5.22 -0.82 -24.47
CA VAL A 142 -5.14 -0.60 -25.92
C VAL A 142 -5.67 0.80 -26.26
N ASN A 143 -4.90 1.58 -27.02
CA ASN A 143 -5.31 2.89 -27.52
C ASN A 143 -6.29 2.72 -28.70
N PRO A 144 -7.57 3.08 -28.53
CA PRO A 144 -8.58 2.83 -29.56
C PRO A 144 -8.47 3.77 -30.76
N ALA A 145 -7.76 4.90 -30.65
CA ALA A 145 -7.66 5.91 -31.71
C ALA A 145 -6.60 5.59 -32.79
N ILE A 146 -6.07 4.36 -32.80
CA ILE A 146 -5.00 3.95 -33.73
C ILE A 146 -5.54 3.04 -34.83
N ASN A 147 -5.05 3.29 -36.05
CA ASN A 147 -5.40 2.54 -37.24
C ASN A 147 -5.11 1.04 -37.06
N GLY A 148 -6.11 0.22 -37.32
CA GLY A 148 -5.97 -1.24 -37.33
C GLY A 148 -6.03 -1.90 -35.95
N VAL A 149 -6.26 -1.12 -34.89
CA VAL A 149 -6.27 -1.61 -33.50
C VAL A 149 -7.71 -1.90 -33.05
N THR A 150 -8.60 -0.93 -33.17
CA THR A 150 -10.00 -1.08 -32.74
C THR A 150 -10.79 -1.96 -33.71
N SER A 151 -11.44 -2.99 -33.19
CA SER A 151 -12.35 -3.85 -33.97
C SER A 151 -13.70 -3.18 -34.18
N CYS A 152 -14.30 -3.34 -35.35
CA CYS A 152 -15.55 -2.69 -35.72
C CYS A 152 -16.40 -3.57 -36.65
N THR A 153 -17.70 -3.28 -36.69
CA THR A 153 -18.63 -3.85 -37.68
C THR A 153 -19.29 -2.78 -38.54
N SER A 154 -19.11 -1.51 -38.18
CA SER A 154 -19.63 -0.33 -38.88
C SER A 154 -18.75 0.89 -38.60
N ASN A 155 -18.81 1.91 -39.46
CA ASN A 155 -18.08 3.17 -39.26
C ASN A 155 -18.47 3.87 -37.95
N ALA A 156 -19.71 3.71 -37.48
CA ALA A 156 -20.17 4.28 -36.23
C ALA A 156 -19.39 3.77 -35.01
N ASN A 157 -18.85 2.54 -35.06
CA ASN A 157 -18.00 2.00 -33.99
C ASN A 157 -16.63 2.68 -33.92
N CYS A 158 -16.22 3.33 -35.01
CA CYS A 158 -14.91 3.97 -35.12
C CYS A 158 -14.94 5.44 -34.75
N ASN A 159 -16.10 6.05 -34.48
CA ASN A 159 -16.18 7.47 -34.17
C ASN A 159 -15.36 7.80 -32.91
N ASP A 160 -14.21 8.45 -33.07
CA ASP A 160 -13.35 8.90 -31.95
C ASP A 160 -13.71 10.33 -31.47
N ASN A 161 -14.80 10.88 -32.00
CA ASN A 161 -15.28 12.25 -31.78
C ASN A 161 -14.30 13.34 -32.20
N ARG A 162 -13.33 13.04 -33.08
CA ARG A 162 -12.42 14.04 -33.64
C ARG A 162 -12.87 14.40 -35.06
N ALA A 163 -13.53 15.55 -35.19
CA ALA A 163 -14.04 16.01 -36.48
C ALA A 163 -12.94 16.21 -37.55
N CYS A 164 -11.68 16.38 -37.14
CA CYS A 164 -10.51 16.44 -38.03
C CYS A 164 -10.02 15.08 -38.58
N THR A 165 -10.70 13.98 -38.25
CA THR A 165 -10.50 12.68 -38.89
C THR A 165 -11.77 12.20 -39.59
N THR A 166 -11.57 11.36 -40.60
CA THR A 166 -12.60 10.53 -41.19
C THR A 166 -12.40 9.11 -40.69
N ASP A 167 -13.42 8.58 -40.01
CA ASP A 167 -13.34 7.30 -39.29
C ASP A 167 -14.09 6.22 -40.06
N VAL A 168 -13.36 5.22 -40.55
CA VAL A 168 -13.90 4.18 -41.43
C VAL A 168 -13.57 2.80 -40.89
N CYS A 169 -14.57 1.92 -40.88
CA CYS A 169 -14.38 0.51 -40.58
C CYS A 169 -14.00 -0.25 -41.86
N THR A 170 -12.75 -0.68 -41.95
CA THR A 170 -12.22 -1.43 -43.09
C THR A 170 -11.69 -2.77 -42.61
N ASN A 171 -12.15 -3.87 -43.20
CA ASN A 171 -11.76 -5.24 -42.82
C ASN A 171 -11.94 -5.54 -41.32
N GLY A 172 -13.04 -5.04 -40.74
CA GLY A 172 -13.35 -5.21 -39.33
C GLY A 172 -12.47 -4.40 -38.38
N LYS A 173 -11.69 -3.44 -38.89
CA LYS A 173 -10.79 -2.59 -38.10
C LYS A 173 -10.98 -1.11 -38.41
N CYS A 174 -10.89 -0.26 -37.40
CA CYS A 174 -10.99 1.18 -37.57
C CYS A 174 -9.76 1.76 -38.26
N GLN A 175 -10.02 2.72 -39.15
CA GLN A 175 -9.04 3.53 -39.85
C GLN A 175 -9.45 5.00 -39.69
N TYR A 176 -8.56 5.80 -39.14
CA TYR A 176 -8.66 7.22 -38.88
C TYR A 176 -7.79 7.94 -39.92
N THR A 177 -8.42 8.68 -40.83
CA THR A 177 -7.72 9.42 -41.89
C THR A 177 -7.85 10.92 -41.66
N LEU A 178 -6.72 11.64 -41.62
CA LEU A 178 -6.71 13.10 -41.47
C LEU A 178 -7.49 13.76 -42.62
N ASN A 179 -8.43 14.65 -42.29
CA ASN A 179 -9.22 15.40 -43.28
C ASN A 179 -8.88 16.92 -43.31
N CYS A 180 -7.80 17.31 -42.64
CA CYS A 180 -7.29 18.69 -42.64
C CYS A 180 -6.52 19.03 -43.92
N ALA A 181 -6.35 20.33 -44.18
CA ALA A 181 -5.48 20.83 -45.25
C ALA A 181 -4.01 20.43 -45.03
N SER A 182 -3.22 20.43 -46.11
CA SER A 182 -1.78 20.15 -46.03
C SER A 182 -1.07 21.11 -45.06
N GLY A 183 -0.20 20.57 -44.21
CA GLY A 183 0.50 21.33 -43.16
C GLY A 183 -0.27 21.46 -41.83
N TYR A 184 -1.47 20.88 -41.73
CA TYR A 184 -2.25 20.84 -40.49
C TYR A 184 -2.17 19.46 -39.82
N ALA A 185 -2.35 19.44 -38.49
CA ALA A 185 -2.54 18.24 -37.70
C ALA A 185 -3.89 18.28 -36.97
N CYS A 186 -4.31 17.13 -36.43
CA CYS A 186 -5.58 16.97 -35.72
C CYS A 186 -5.32 16.93 -34.22
N SER A 187 -5.87 17.89 -33.47
CA SER A 187 -5.71 17.98 -32.01
C SER A 187 -6.51 16.91 -31.28
N SER A 188 -6.33 16.83 -29.95
CA SER A 188 -7.12 15.97 -29.07
C SER A 188 -8.59 16.39 -28.97
N ASN A 189 -8.91 17.67 -29.21
CA ASN A 189 -10.29 18.19 -29.23
C ASN A 189 -10.95 18.14 -30.63
N GLY A 190 -10.34 17.47 -31.60
CA GLY A 190 -10.94 17.27 -32.92
C GLY A 190 -10.86 18.47 -33.87
N GLN A 191 -9.93 19.40 -33.65
CA GLN A 191 -9.73 20.58 -34.49
C GLN A 191 -8.44 20.50 -35.32
N CYS A 192 -8.49 21.02 -36.55
CA CYS A 192 -7.29 21.19 -37.37
C CYS A 192 -6.46 22.37 -36.86
N TYR A 193 -5.16 22.18 -36.65
CA TYR A 193 -4.23 23.26 -36.28
C TYR A 193 -2.96 23.20 -37.14
N ILE A 194 -2.34 24.37 -37.36
CA ILE A 194 -1.13 24.49 -38.16
C ILE A 194 0.03 23.84 -37.40
N VAL A 195 0.75 22.92 -38.03
CA VAL A 195 2.02 22.41 -37.48
C VAL A 195 3.09 23.46 -37.77
N PRO A 196 3.72 24.08 -36.75
CA PRO A 196 4.82 25.00 -36.99
C PRO A 196 5.90 24.26 -37.77
N GLN A 197 6.22 24.75 -38.98
CA GLN A 197 7.38 24.24 -39.70
C GLN A 197 8.62 24.54 -38.85
N PRO A 198 9.56 23.59 -38.68
CA PRO A 198 10.80 23.89 -38.01
C PRO A 198 11.47 25.06 -38.74
N THR A 199 11.72 26.15 -38.02
CA THR A 199 12.57 27.22 -38.53
C THR A 199 13.97 26.63 -38.69
N ASN A 200 14.39 26.41 -39.94
CA ASN A 200 15.77 26.06 -40.28
C ASN A 200 16.77 27.06 -39.69
#